data_AF-A0A9E2X4N6-F1
#
_entry.id   AF-A0A9E2X4N6-F1
#
_cell.length_a   1.000
_cell.length_b   1.000
_cell.length_c   1.000
_cell.angle_alpha   90.00
_cell.angle_beta   90.00
_cell.angle_gamma   90.00
#
_symmetry.space_group_name_H-M   'P 1'
#
loop_
_entity.id
_entity.type
_entity.pdbx_description
1 polymer ?
#
loop_
_entity_poly.entity_id
_entity_poly.type
_entity_poly.pdbx_seq_one_letter_code
_entity_poly.pdbx_strand_id
1 'polypeptide(L)'
;SGRIVATAGGNTEFADMRAAYDALDERTKTEVEDLVCEHSLIYSREQLGFADFLPDERVNMRPVLQRLVRTHPVTGRKSLFLSAHIGAIVGWPRPEALAFVRDLVEHATQPQFVYAHRWTQHDLVIWDNRTTMHRVRRFDDLHVVRDMRRTTTRSEGPTVEQQAAQLTALPHL
;
A
#
# COMPACT_ATOMS: atom_id res chain seq x y z
N SER A 1 17.87 -6.95 3.79
CA SER A 1 18.70 -8.17 3.71
C SER A 1 18.17 -9.24 4.64
N GLY A 2 18.14 -10.51 4.21
CA GLY A 2 17.81 -11.64 5.08
C GLY A 2 19.04 -12.12 5.87
N ARG A 3 19.09 -11.89 7.19
CA ARG A 3 20.20 -12.35 8.03
C ARG A 3 19.95 -13.75 8.58
N ILE A 4 18.71 -14.00 9.00
CA ILE A 4 18.19 -15.31 9.36
C ILE A 4 16.85 -15.44 8.64
N VAL A 5 16.71 -16.49 7.82
CA VAL A 5 15.53 -16.73 6.99
C VAL A 5 14.74 -17.91 7.53
N ALA A 6 13.40 -17.86 7.42
CA ALA A 6 12.56 -18.99 7.80
C ALA A 6 12.76 -20.16 6.82
N THR A 7 12.81 -21.38 7.33
CA THR A 7 12.98 -22.60 6.52
C THR A 7 11.71 -23.01 5.76
N ALA A 8 10.55 -22.51 6.19
CA ALA A 8 9.26 -22.69 5.52
C ALA A 8 8.40 -21.42 5.61
N GLY A 9 7.68 -21.10 4.53
CA GLY A 9 6.87 -19.88 4.46
C GLY A 9 7.73 -18.60 4.37
N GLY A 10 7.20 -17.47 4.82
CA GLY A 10 7.97 -16.24 5.00
C GLY A 10 8.48 -15.57 3.71
N ASN A 11 8.05 -16.06 2.55
CA ASN A 11 8.31 -15.46 1.25
C ASN A 11 7.82 -14.01 1.23
N THR A 12 8.52 -13.17 0.47
CA THR A 12 8.02 -11.82 0.15
C THR A 12 7.45 -11.83 -1.25
N GLU A 13 6.18 -11.48 -1.37
CA GLU A 13 5.52 -11.31 -2.65
C GLU A 13 5.52 -9.85 -3.05
N PHE A 14 5.74 -9.60 -4.34
CA PHE A 14 5.71 -8.29 -4.97
C PHE A 14 4.72 -8.34 -6.13
N ALA A 15 3.81 -7.39 -6.19
CA ALA A 15 2.87 -7.23 -7.28
C ALA A 15 3.25 -6.02 -8.14
N ASP A 16 3.35 -6.18 -9.46
CA ASP A 16 3.66 -5.10 -10.41
C ASP A 16 2.41 -4.26 -10.69
N MET A 17 2.34 -3.09 -10.06
CA MET A 17 1.18 -2.20 -10.19
C MET A 17 1.10 -1.51 -11.54
N ARG A 18 2.19 -1.54 -12.32
CA ARG A 18 2.21 -1.00 -13.67
C ARG A 18 1.56 -2.00 -14.63
N ALA A 19 1.94 -3.29 -14.54
CA ALA A 19 1.33 -4.35 -15.32
C ALA A 19 -0.18 -4.50 -14.99
N ALA A 20 -0.55 -4.37 -13.71
CA ALA A 20 -1.93 -4.35 -13.29
C ALA A 20 -2.72 -3.18 -13.91
N TYR A 21 -2.15 -1.97 -13.98
CA TYR A 21 -2.77 -0.82 -14.63
C TYR A 21 -2.96 -1.03 -16.14
N ASP A 22 -1.93 -1.51 -16.84
CA ASP A 22 -1.98 -1.73 -18.29
C ASP A 22 -3.12 -2.70 -18.68
N ALA A 23 -3.38 -3.70 -17.83
CA ALA A 23 -4.38 -4.75 -18.03
C ALA A 23 -5.82 -4.36 -17.66
N LEU A 24 -6.06 -3.15 -17.12
CA LEU A 24 -7.42 -2.65 -16.89
C LEU A 24 -8.13 -2.40 -18.22
N ASP A 25 -9.46 -2.52 -18.22
CA ASP A 25 -10.28 -2.04 -19.33
C ASP A 25 -10.31 -0.50 -19.38
N GLU A 26 -10.64 0.05 -20.55
CA GLU A 26 -10.60 1.50 -20.78
C GLU A 26 -11.61 2.28 -19.92
N ARG A 27 -12.74 1.66 -19.57
CA ARG A 27 -13.73 2.28 -18.69
C ARG A 27 -13.13 2.43 -17.28
N THR A 28 -12.52 1.38 -16.75
CA THR A 28 -11.88 1.44 -15.43
C THR A 28 -10.66 2.36 -15.44
N LYS A 29 -9.83 2.37 -16.50
CA LYS A 29 -8.73 3.34 -16.62
C LYS A 29 -9.23 4.78 -16.54
N THR A 30 -10.33 5.07 -17.22
CA THR A 30 -10.98 6.39 -17.17
C THR A 30 -11.48 6.72 -15.76
N GLU A 31 -12.12 5.75 -15.09
CA GLU A 31 -12.65 5.92 -13.74
C GLU A 31 -11.56 6.17 -12.70
N VAL A 32 -10.41 5.49 -12.78
CA VAL A 32 -9.34 5.62 -11.77
C VAL A 32 -8.42 6.82 -11.97
N GLU A 33 -8.39 7.42 -13.17
CA GLU A 33 -7.35 8.37 -13.62
C GLU A 33 -7.13 9.53 -12.63
N ASP A 34 -8.22 10.12 -12.16
CA ASP A 34 -8.18 11.32 -11.31
C ASP A 34 -8.47 11.07 -9.84
N LEU A 35 -8.79 9.82 -9.45
CA LEU A 35 -9.18 9.52 -8.08
C LEU A 35 -8.05 9.82 -7.08
N VAL A 36 -8.46 10.37 -5.94
CA VAL A 36 -7.59 10.66 -4.80
C VAL A 36 -8.06 9.82 -3.62
N CYS A 37 -7.13 9.10 -3.01
CA CYS A 37 -7.36 8.23 -1.86
C CYS A 37 -6.78 8.85 -0.59
N GLU A 38 -7.43 8.57 0.54
CA GLU A 38 -6.87 8.83 1.87
C GLU A 38 -6.08 7.62 2.35
N HIS A 39 -4.80 7.84 2.67
CA HIS A 39 -3.88 6.84 3.19
C HIS A 39 -3.57 7.10 4.67
N SER A 40 -3.78 6.09 5.53
CA SER A 40 -3.38 6.14 6.94
C SER A 40 -3.00 4.76 7.46
N LEU A 41 -2.07 4.72 8.41
CA LEU A 41 -1.79 3.52 9.19
C LEU A 41 -2.98 3.10 10.06
N ILE A 42 -3.82 4.04 10.49
CA ILE A 42 -5.05 3.79 11.25
C ILE A 42 -5.92 2.78 10.49
N TYR A 43 -6.21 3.03 9.21
CA TYR A 43 -7.06 2.16 8.40
C TYR A 43 -6.53 0.72 8.30
N SER A 44 -5.23 0.56 8.04
CA SER A 44 -4.63 -0.78 7.96
C SER A 44 -4.57 -1.50 9.30
N ARG A 45 -4.47 -0.77 10.42
CA ARG A 45 -4.40 -1.34 11.76
C ARG A 45 -5.80 -1.72 12.29
N GLU A 46 -6.81 -0.91 11.99
CA GLU A 46 -8.21 -1.22 12.31
C GLU A 46 -8.67 -2.52 11.63
N GLN A 47 -8.26 -2.76 10.38
CA GLN A 47 -8.53 -4.02 9.67
C GLN A 47 -7.95 -5.26 10.38
N LEU A 48 -6.90 -5.08 11.19
CA LEU A 48 -6.28 -6.13 12.00
C LEU A 48 -6.85 -6.19 13.43
N GLY A 49 -7.86 -5.38 13.75
CA GLY A 49 -8.49 -5.31 15.07
C GLY A 49 -7.83 -4.34 16.06
N PHE A 50 -6.86 -3.53 15.63
CA PHE A 50 -6.25 -2.50 16.48
C PHE A 50 -6.97 -1.16 16.28
N ALA A 51 -7.81 -0.76 17.24
CA ALA A 51 -8.59 0.48 17.17
C ALA A 51 -8.23 1.52 18.26
N ASP A 52 -7.52 1.11 19.29
CA ASP A 52 -7.17 1.93 20.45
C ASP A 52 -5.87 2.70 20.22
N PHE A 53 -5.96 3.84 19.55
CA PHE A 53 -4.84 4.76 19.35
C PHE A 53 -4.85 5.92 20.34
N LEU A 54 -3.69 6.22 20.92
CA LEU A 54 -3.49 7.41 21.74
C LEU A 54 -3.65 8.70 20.90
N PRO A 55 -3.97 9.86 21.51
CA PRO A 55 -4.14 11.11 20.77
C PRO A 55 -2.95 11.48 19.88
N ASP A 56 -1.72 11.38 20.40
CA ASP A 56 -0.50 11.70 19.65
C ASP A 56 -0.27 10.74 18.47
N GLU A 57 -0.65 9.47 18.64
CA GLU A 57 -0.60 8.48 17.56
C GLU A 57 -1.56 8.86 16.42
N ARG A 58 -2.77 9.33 16.75
CA ARG A 58 -3.75 9.78 15.75
C ARG A 58 -3.25 11.00 14.97
N VAL A 59 -2.58 11.94 15.64
CA VAL A 59 -1.97 13.10 14.97
C VAL A 59 -0.86 12.66 14.02
N ASN A 60 0.02 11.77 14.45
CA ASN A 60 1.15 11.26 13.65
C ASN A 60 0.71 10.38 12.47
N MET A 61 -0.43 9.69 12.60
CA MET A 61 -1.00 8.82 11.56
C MET A 61 -2.19 9.46 10.84
N ARG A 62 -2.33 10.79 10.89
CA ARG A 62 -3.41 11.49 10.19
C ARG A 62 -3.45 11.08 8.71
N PRO A 63 -4.64 10.86 8.13
CA PRO A 63 -4.76 10.52 6.72
C PRO A 63 -4.08 11.56 5.83
N VAL A 64 -3.41 11.07 4.79
CA VAL A 64 -2.77 11.89 3.74
C VAL A 64 -3.36 11.53 2.38
N LEU A 65 -3.43 12.51 1.49
CA LEU A 65 -4.01 12.35 0.17
C LEU A 65 -2.97 11.80 -0.81
N GLN A 66 -3.36 10.81 -1.62
CA GLN A 66 -2.54 10.28 -2.71
C GLN A 66 -3.39 10.02 -3.95
N ARG A 67 -2.82 10.23 -5.15
CA ARG A 67 -3.47 9.80 -6.40
C ARG A 67 -3.54 8.27 -6.45
N LEU A 68 -4.67 7.74 -6.90
CA LEU A 68 -4.83 6.32 -7.17
C LEU A 68 -4.00 5.87 -8.38
N VAL A 69 -3.79 6.75 -9.36
CA VAL A 69 -2.88 6.51 -10.50
C VAL A 69 -1.65 7.40 -10.38
N ARG A 70 -0.47 6.79 -10.43
CA ARG A 70 0.81 7.51 -10.50
C ARG A 70 1.42 7.39 -11.88
N THR A 71 2.18 8.40 -12.26
CA THR A 71 3.12 8.33 -13.37
C THR A 71 4.54 8.27 -12.82
N HIS A 72 5.31 7.26 -13.22
CA HIS A 72 6.69 7.09 -12.76
C HIS A 72 7.61 8.13 -13.44
N PRO A 73 8.39 8.93 -12.70
CA PRO A 73 9.07 10.12 -13.24
C PRO A 73 10.17 9.81 -14.25
N VAL A 74 10.78 8.62 -14.19
CA VAL A 74 11.87 8.23 -15.10
C VAL A 74 11.36 7.50 -16.34
N THR A 75 10.31 6.69 -16.20
CA THR A 75 9.87 5.76 -17.26
C THR A 75 8.57 6.21 -17.93
N GLY A 76 7.85 7.18 -17.37
CA GLY A 76 6.53 7.61 -17.84
C GLY A 76 5.41 6.56 -17.67
N ARG A 77 5.73 5.35 -17.18
CA ARG A 77 4.75 4.29 -16.93
C ARG A 77 3.73 4.73 -15.88
N LYS A 78 2.46 4.50 -16.18
CA LYS A 78 1.38 4.58 -15.18
C LYS A 78 1.35 3.34 -14.29
N SER A 79 0.88 3.50 -13.06
CA SER A 79 0.69 2.42 -12.09
C SER A 79 -0.38 2.75 -11.07
N LEU A 80 -1.07 1.72 -10.58
CA LEU A 80 -2.00 1.86 -9.45
C LEU A 80 -1.24 2.06 -8.13
N PHE A 81 -1.60 3.07 -7.33
CA PHE A 81 -1.09 3.29 -5.98
C PHE A 81 -1.98 2.57 -4.96
N LEU A 82 -2.03 1.24 -5.04
CA LEU A 82 -2.79 0.45 -4.08
C LEU A 82 -2.00 0.21 -2.80
N SER A 83 -2.72 0.12 -1.67
CA SER A 83 -2.15 -0.18 -0.37
C SER A 83 -3.24 -0.59 0.61
N ALA A 84 -2.89 -1.42 1.60
CA ALA A 84 -3.74 -1.68 2.76
C ALA A 84 -4.04 -0.42 3.59
N HIS A 85 -3.28 0.66 3.37
CA HIS A 85 -3.47 1.93 4.06
C HIS A 85 -4.60 2.79 3.49
N ILE A 86 -5.27 2.39 2.40
CA ILE A 86 -6.38 3.17 1.84
C ILE A 86 -7.64 2.96 2.69
N GLY A 87 -8.25 4.05 3.16
CA GLY A 87 -9.50 4.01 3.93
C GLY A 87 -10.69 4.76 3.33
N ALA A 88 -10.45 5.61 2.33
CA ALA A 88 -11.47 6.37 1.62
C ALA A 88 -10.98 6.82 0.23
N ILE A 89 -11.94 7.15 -0.64
CA ILE A 89 -11.73 7.89 -1.88
C ILE A 89 -12.46 9.23 -1.73
N VAL A 90 -11.78 10.33 -2.06
CA VAL A 90 -12.33 11.68 -1.91
C VAL A 90 -13.60 11.82 -2.72
N GLY A 91 -14.68 12.27 -2.08
CA GLY A 91 -15.99 12.51 -2.71
C GLY A 91 -16.85 11.26 -2.89
N TRP A 92 -16.38 10.08 -2.45
CA TRP A 92 -17.14 8.84 -2.53
C TRP A 92 -17.68 8.45 -1.15
N PRO A 93 -18.88 7.84 -1.05
CA PRO A 93 -19.28 7.21 0.19
C PRO A 93 -18.37 6.01 0.49
N ARG A 94 -18.04 5.85 1.79
CA ARG A 94 -16.95 4.98 2.23
C ARG A 94 -17.16 3.50 1.86
N PRO A 95 -18.35 2.90 2.00
CA PRO A 95 -18.56 1.50 1.61
C PRO A 95 -18.25 1.24 0.13
N GLU A 96 -18.68 2.14 -0.75
CA GLU A 96 -18.46 2.07 -2.20
C GLU A 96 -16.98 2.20 -2.52
N ALA A 97 -16.30 3.16 -1.89
CA ALA A 97 -14.86 3.35 -2.05
C ALA A 97 -14.06 2.10 -1.65
N LEU A 98 -14.38 1.49 -0.50
CA LEU A 98 -13.69 0.30 -0.03
C LEU A 98 -13.98 -0.93 -0.89
N ALA A 99 -15.21 -1.07 -1.39
CA ALA A 99 -15.55 -2.12 -2.33
C ALA A 99 -14.75 -1.99 -3.62
N PHE A 100 -14.68 -0.79 -4.21
CA PHE A 100 -13.92 -0.53 -5.42
C PHE A 100 -12.41 -0.77 -5.24
N VAL A 101 -11.82 -0.29 -4.14
CA VAL A 101 -10.40 -0.54 -3.82
C VAL A 101 -10.13 -2.03 -3.65
N ARG A 102 -11.03 -2.78 -3.02
CA ARG A 102 -10.88 -4.24 -2.88
C ARG A 102 -10.85 -4.91 -4.25
N ASP A 103 -11.75 -4.54 -5.16
CA ASP A 103 -11.81 -5.14 -6.50
C ASP A 103 -10.51 -4.83 -7.30
N LEU A 104 -9.96 -3.62 -7.17
CA LEU A 104 -8.66 -3.26 -7.75
C LEU A 104 -7.49 -4.04 -7.11
N VAL A 105 -7.52 -4.27 -5.80
CA VAL A 105 -6.50 -5.07 -5.11
C VAL A 105 -6.57 -6.53 -5.54
N GLU A 106 -7.78 -7.09 -5.68
CA GLU A 106 -7.99 -8.44 -6.19
C GLU A 106 -7.43 -8.57 -7.61
N HIS A 107 -7.76 -7.62 -8.51
CA HIS A 107 -7.18 -7.56 -9.85
C HIS A 107 -5.66 -7.49 -9.84
N ALA A 108 -5.10 -6.51 -9.12
CA ALA A 108 -3.67 -6.21 -9.15
C ALA A 108 -2.80 -7.26 -8.44
N THR A 109 -3.40 -8.21 -7.71
CA THR A 109 -2.69 -9.29 -7.02
C THR A 109 -2.94 -10.67 -7.62
N GLN A 110 -3.55 -10.74 -8.80
CA GLN A 110 -3.63 -11.98 -9.58
C GLN A 110 -2.22 -12.54 -9.90
N PRO A 111 -2.05 -13.88 -10.02
CA PRO A 111 -0.74 -14.51 -10.14
C PRO A 111 0.14 -13.97 -11.27
N GLN A 112 -0.44 -13.55 -12.39
CA GLN A 112 0.31 -13.00 -13.53
C GLN A 112 1.02 -11.68 -13.23
N PHE A 113 0.61 -10.96 -12.18
CA PHE A 113 1.25 -9.71 -11.74
C PHE A 113 2.19 -9.91 -10.56
N VAL A 114 2.27 -11.12 -9.99
CA VAL A 114 2.94 -11.38 -8.71
C VAL A 114 4.22 -12.19 -8.89
N TYR A 115 5.31 -11.67 -8.33
CA TYR A 115 6.54 -12.39 -8.09
C TYR A 115 6.65 -12.79 -6.62
N ALA A 116 6.89 -14.08 -6.36
CA ALA A 116 7.12 -14.60 -5.01
C ALA A 116 8.62 -14.87 -4.79
N HIS A 117 9.28 -14.01 -4.01
CA HIS A 117 10.67 -14.19 -3.65
C HIS A 117 10.82 -15.21 -2.51
N ARG A 118 11.51 -16.31 -2.82
CA ARG A 118 11.96 -17.29 -1.83
C ARG A 118 13.33 -16.84 -1.32
N TRP A 119 13.38 -16.51 -0.04
CA TRP A 119 14.58 -15.96 0.58
C TRP A 119 15.67 -17.01 0.73
N THR A 120 16.88 -16.65 0.32
CA THR A 120 18.12 -17.30 0.73
C THR A 120 18.84 -16.42 1.75
N GLN A 121 19.61 -17.03 2.64
CA GLN A 121 20.41 -16.28 3.60
C GLN A 121 21.34 -15.31 2.86
N HIS A 122 21.38 -14.08 3.36
CA HIS A 122 22.14 -12.94 2.82
C HIS A 122 21.60 -12.29 1.55
N ASP A 123 20.46 -12.73 1.03
CA ASP A 123 19.79 -12.01 -0.05
C ASP A 123 19.54 -10.55 0.34
N LEU A 124 19.80 -9.67 -0.63
CA LEU A 124 19.43 -8.27 -0.59
C LEU A 124 18.46 -7.98 -1.74
N VAL A 125 17.18 -7.90 -1.40
CA VAL A 125 16.13 -7.48 -2.33
C VAL A 125 15.90 -5.98 -2.18
N ILE A 126 15.89 -5.27 -3.31
CA ILE A 126 15.55 -3.86 -3.41
C ILE A 126 14.33 -3.75 -4.33
N TRP A 127 13.34 -2.96 -3.94
CA TRP A 127 12.13 -2.73 -4.72
C TRP A 127 11.72 -1.25 -4.69
N ASP A 128 10.96 -0.83 -5.70
CA ASP A 128 10.45 0.54 -5.82
C ASP A 128 8.97 0.62 -5.42
N ASN A 129 8.70 1.12 -4.22
CA ASN A 129 7.35 1.31 -3.68
C ASN A 129 6.45 2.21 -4.55
N ARG A 130 7.02 3.00 -5.49
CA ARG A 130 6.23 3.81 -6.41
C ARG A 130 5.50 2.97 -7.46
N THR A 131 5.90 1.71 -7.65
CA THR A 131 5.41 0.82 -8.73
C THR A 131 4.99 -0.56 -8.25
N THR A 132 5.10 -0.85 -6.95
CA THR A 132 4.85 -2.20 -6.40
C THR A 132 4.05 -2.17 -5.12
N MET A 133 3.11 -3.10 -4.96
CA MET A 133 2.69 -3.58 -3.64
C MET A 133 3.58 -4.75 -3.21
N HIS A 134 3.70 -4.97 -1.90
CA HIS A 134 4.41 -6.14 -1.38
C HIS A 134 3.78 -6.65 -0.09
N ARG A 135 3.93 -7.95 0.19
CA ARG A 135 3.50 -8.58 1.44
C ARG A 135 4.42 -9.71 1.85
N VAL A 136 4.42 -10.03 3.13
CA VAL A 136 5.04 -11.26 3.65
C VAL A 136 3.99 -12.37 3.73
N ARG A 137 4.36 -13.59 3.33
CA ARG A 137 3.53 -14.78 3.54
C ARG A 137 3.72 -15.32 4.96
N ARG A 138 2.69 -15.99 5.48
CA ARG A 138 2.72 -16.62 6.81
C ARG A 138 3.96 -17.51 6.97
N PHE A 139 4.53 -17.50 8.16
CA PHE A 139 5.56 -18.41 8.65
C PHE A 139 5.29 -18.71 10.13
N ASP A 140 6.02 -19.66 10.71
CA ASP A 140 5.93 -19.94 12.15
C ASP A 140 6.73 -18.89 12.94
N ASP A 141 6.07 -17.78 13.25
CA ASP A 141 6.65 -16.65 13.98
C ASP A 141 6.70 -16.85 15.50
N LEU A 142 6.19 -17.99 16.00
CA LEU A 142 6.26 -18.37 17.42
C LEU A 142 7.54 -19.15 17.75
N HIS A 143 8.02 -19.97 16.82
CA HIS A 143 9.15 -20.87 17.06
C HIS A 143 10.36 -20.63 16.15
N VAL A 144 10.20 -19.90 15.03
CA VAL A 144 11.28 -19.66 14.07
C VAL A 144 11.71 -18.20 14.09
N VAL A 145 13.01 -17.98 14.34
CA VAL A 145 13.63 -16.66 14.26
C VAL A 145 13.74 -16.22 12.80
N ARG A 146 13.28 -15.01 12.49
CA ARG A 146 13.41 -14.36 11.18
C ARG A 146 13.99 -12.95 11.33
N ASP A 147 15.30 -12.80 11.13
CA ASP A 147 16.00 -11.49 11.17
C ASP A 147 16.09 -10.91 9.74
N MET A 148 15.22 -9.93 9.47
CA MET A 148 15.19 -9.17 8.22
C MET A 148 15.51 -7.71 8.53
N ARG A 149 16.54 -7.16 7.88
CA ARG A 149 16.92 -5.75 8.05
C ARG A 149 16.49 -4.92 6.85
N ARG A 150 15.83 -3.79 7.11
CA ARG A 150 15.30 -2.87 6.08
C ARG A 150 15.90 -1.48 6.24
N THR A 151 16.26 -0.90 5.11
CA THR A 151 16.57 0.53 4.96
C THR A 151 15.60 1.11 3.95
N THR A 152 15.09 2.31 4.20
CA THR A 152 14.10 2.97 3.35
C THR A 152 14.63 4.34 2.92
N THR A 153 14.64 4.61 1.62
CA THR A 153 14.91 5.95 1.08
C THR A 153 13.62 6.76 0.99
N ARG A 154 13.72 8.09 1.11
CA ARG A 154 12.57 8.99 0.93
C ARG A 154 12.32 9.22 -0.57
N SER A 155 11.05 9.33 -0.94
CA SER A 155 10.65 9.75 -2.29
C SER A 155 10.79 11.27 -2.46
N GLU A 156 10.93 11.74 -3.70
CA GLU A 156 11.21 13.15 -4.04
C GLU A 156 10.03 14.11 -3.80
N GLY A 157 8.81 13.61 -3.53
CA GLY A 157 7.64 14.45 -3.28
C GLY A 157 6.32 13.68 -3.19
N PRO A 158 5.22 14.37 -2.82
CA PRO A 158 3.89 13.79 -2.76
C PRO A 158 3.29 13.57 -4.16
N THR A 159 2.25 12.75 -4.28
CA THR A 159 1.56 12.55 -5.58
C THR A 159 0.51 13.62 -5.89
N VAL A 160 0.05 14.32 -4.87
CA VAL A 160 -0.85 15.47 -4.92
C VAL A 160 -0.50 16.44 -3.81
N GLU A 161 -0.86 17.71 -4.01
CA GLU A 161 -0.84 18.69 -2.94
C GLU A 161 -1.73 18.21 -1.78
N GLN A 162 -1.20 18.28 -0.57
CA GLN A 162 -1.96 17.93 0.61
C GLN A 162 -2.87 19.11 0.95
N GLN A 163 -4.15 18.86 1.24
CA GLN A 163 -4.95 19.90 1.87
C GLN A 163 -4.26 20.30 3.18
N ALA A 164 -3.98 21.59 3.34
CA ALA A 164 -3.52 22.12 4.62
C ALA A 164 -4.55 21.69 5.66
N ALA A 165 -4.10 20.98 6.70
CA ALA A 165 -4.98 20.49 7.74
C ALA A 165 -5.76 21.69 8.30
N GLN A 166 -7.04 21.81 7.93
CA GLN A 166 -7.94 22.64 8.72
C GLN A 166 -8.02 21.97 10.08
N LEU A 167 -7.42 22.60 11.07
CA LEU A 167 -7.56 22.30 12.50
C LEU A 167 -9.01 22.56 12.95
N THR A 168 -10.00 22.06 12.22
CA THR A 168 -11.38 22.05 12.68
C THR A 168 -11.56 20.78 13.47
N ALA A 169 -11.33 20.90 14.77
CA ALA A 169 -11.87 19.99 15.77
C ALA A 169 -13.35 19.77 15.46
N LEU A 170 -13.71 18.55 15.05
CA LEU A 170 -15.11 18.15 15.03
C LEU A 170 -15.52 17.92 16.48
N PRO A 171 -16.53 18.66 17.00
CA PRO A 171 -17.02 18.43 18.34
C PRO A 171 -17.70 17.07 18.42
N HIS A 172 -17.48 16.40 19.54
CA HIS A 172 -18.08 15.14 19.93
C HIS A 172 -19.59 15.08 19.64
N LEU A 173 -20.02 13.98 19.01
CA LEU A 173 -21.36 13.40 19.15
C LEU A 173 -21.20 11.90 19.40
#